data_AF-A0A350R4Z9-F1
#
_entry.id   AF-A0A350R4Z9-F1
#
_cell.length_a   1.000
_cell.length_b   1.000
_cell.length_c   1.000
_cell.angle_alpha   90.00
_cell.angle_beta   90.00
_cell.angle_gamma   90.00
#
_symmetry.space_group_name_H-M   'P 1'
#
loop_
_entity.id
_entity.type
_entity.pdbx_description
1 polymer ?
#
loop_
_entity_poly.entity_id
_entity_poly.type
_entity_poly.pdbx_seq_one_letter_code
_entity_poly.pdbx_strand_id
1 'polypeptide(L)'
;MKRKIVILLLSAFITTSLTNQISKKTNNYIESDNESINLKEEIKDNKVEAQANTTTITMQDISDFLTNKKEHYPLSDEFIERYQQTSGGYIDYANKKGHLVDKERHEPNQKWHFFDSWLYQSLDDGSITMDADAKRRVYTGLLCPELLLWIYEASGVDPIKVKAAKEVAEKGKVEGTNVSTIAKNMRACVPWEDIQTNIVKSKSVNS
;
A
#
# COMPACT_ATOMS: atom_id res chain seq x y z
N MET A 1 66.59 0.19 -0.11
CA MET A 1 65.60 1.15 -0.67
C MET A 1 64.21 0.66 -0.24
N LYS A 2 63.36 1.39 0.53
CA LYS A 2 62.49 2.53 0.12
C LYS A 2 61.86 2.29 -1.26
N ARG A 3 60.53 2.25 -1.44
CA ARG A 3 59.48 3.08 -0.81
C ARG A 3 58.24 2.26 -0.37
N LYS A 4 57.58 2.71 0.71
CA LYS A 4 56.17 2.40 1.02
C LYS A 4 55.31 3.53 0.45
N ILE A 5 54.11 3.23 -0.02
CA ILE A 5 53.09 4.25 -0.30
C ILE A 5 52.08 4.22 0.84
N VAL A 6 51.88 5.38 1.47
CA VAL A 6 50.84 5.65 2.46
C VAL A 6 49.87 6.60 1.78
N ILE A 7 48.57 6.29 1.80
CA ILE A 7 47.53 7.23 1.39
C ILE A 7 46.76 7.63 2.65
N LEU A 8 46.86 8.91 2.98
CA LEU A 8 46.06 9.58 4.00
C LEU A 8 44.68 9.91 3.41
N LEU A 9 43.62 9.71 4.20
CA LEU A 9 42.33 10.37 3.97
C LEU A 9 42.05 11.30 5.15
N LEU A 10 41.74 12.55 4.83
CA LEU A 10 41.52 13.65 5.77
C LEU A 10 40.02 13.78 6.09
N SER A 11 39.71 14.49 7.17
CA SER A 11 38.45 14.41 7.93
C SER A 11 37.45 15.57 7.72
N ALA A 12 36.25 15.37 8.29
CA ALA A 12 35.17 16.35 8.55
C ALA A 12 34.41 16.87 7.31
N PHE A 13 33.17 17.38 7.37
CA PHE A 13 32.25 17.77 8.45
C PHE A 13 30.80 17.30 8.06
N ILE A 14 29.71 17.41 8.82
CA ILE A 14 29.39 17.97 10.15
C ILE A 14 28.16 17.24 10.74
N THR A 15 27.80 17.47 12.00
CA THR A 15 26.43 17.25 12.52
C THR A 15 25.93 18.50 13.24
N THR A 16 24.74 18.99 12.89
CA THR A 16 24.08 20.09 13.61
C THR A 16 22.67 19.70 14.01
N SER A 17 22.50 19.39 15.29
CA SER A 17 21.19 19.40 15.95
C SER A 17 20.69 20.85 16.04
N LEU A 18 19.39 21.07 15.86
CA LEU A 18 18.78 22.38 16.06
C LEU A 18 17.48 22.28 16.86
N THR A 19 17.62 22.14 18.18
CA THR A 19 16.59 22.58 19.13
C THR A 19 16.65 24.10 19.25
N ASN A 20 15.50 24.79 19.14
CA ASN A 20 15.41 26.20 19.53
C ASN A 20 14.15 26.44 20.37
N GLN A 21 14.36 26.69 21.66
CA GLN A 21 13.38 27.33 22.52
C GLN A 21 13.60 28.85 22.50
N ILE A 22 12.49 29.58 22.39
CA ILE A 22 12.18 30.82 23.11
C ILE A 22 13.27 31.93 23.14
N SER A 23 12.96 33.07 22.53
CA SER A 23 13.26 34.36 23.19
C SER A 23 12.20 35.41 22.88
N LYS A 24 11.83 36.16 23.92
CA LYS A 24 10.87 37.27 23.86
C LYS A 24 11.56 38.53 23.38
N LYS A 25 10.87 39.38 22.62
CA LYS A 25 11.20 40.82 22.59
C LYS A 25 9.93 41.67 22.56
N THR A 26 9.74 42.42 23.64
CA THR A 26 8.72 43.46 23.82
C THR A 26 9.05 44.72 23.02
N ASN A 27 8.02 45.51 22.71
CA ASN A 27 7.97 46.97 22.45
C ASN A 27 6.65 47.24 21.68
N ASN A 28 5.82 48.26 21.92
CA ASN A 28 5.87 49.41 22.85
C ASN A 28 4.45 49.73 23.36
N TYR A 29 4.37 50.46 24.48
CA TYR A 29 3.15 51.10 24.98
C TYR A 29 3.14 52.57 24.53
N ILE A 30 2.02 53.05 23.95
CA ILE A 30 1.60 54.45 24.00
C ILE A 30 0.09 54.44 24.26
N GLU A 31 -0.34 55.29 25.17
CA GLU A 31 -1.67 55.33 25.78
C GLU A 31 -2.39 56.62 25.37
N SER A 32 -3.66 56.52 24.97
CA SER A 32 -4.63 57.62 25.06
C SER A 32 -6.06 57.09 24.86
N ASP A 33 -6.76 56.92 25.98
CA ASP A 33 -8.20 57.13 26.20
C ASP A 33 -9.12 57.24 24.97
N ASN A 34 -10.10 56.32 24.84
CA ASN A 34 -11.47 56.57 25.29
C ASN A 34 -12.46 55.45 24.88
N GLU A 35 -13.44 55.25 25.76
CA GLU A 35 -14.76 54.62 25.55
C GLU A 35 -14.86 53.10 25.31
N SER A 36 -15.60 52.46 26.21
CA SER A 36 -15.76 51.01 26.33
C SER A 36 -16.89 50.46 25.45
N ILE A 37 -16.59 49.49 24.58
CA ILE A 37 -17.61 48.60 24.00
C ILE A 37 -17.33 47.15 24.44
N ASN A 38 -18.21 46.65 25.30
CA ASN A 38 -18.16 45.30 25.87
C ASN A 38 -18.72 44.27 24.87
N LEU A 39 -17.89 43.85 23.92
CA LEU A 39 -18.17 42.70 23.04
C LEU A 39 -17.40 41.47 23.54
N LYS A 40 -18.06 40.68 24.41
CA LYS A 40 -17.65 39.30 24.67
C LYS A 40 -18.01 38.44 23.45
N GLU A 41 -17.18 38.52 22.41
CA GLU A 41 -17.23 37.50 21.36
C GLU A 41 -16.70 36.19 21.93
N GLU A 42 -17.61 35.22 22.11
CA GLU A 42 -17.23 33.82 22.23
C GLU A 42 -16.50 33.42 20.94
N ILE A 43 -15.18 33.40 20.97
CA ILE A 43 -14.41 32.55 20.05
C ILE A 43 -14.74 31.11 20.45
N LYS A 44 -15.83 30.59 19.89
CA LYS A 44 -16.05 29.16 19.82
C LYS A 44 -14.93 28.61 18.96
N ASP A 45 -14.00 27.90 19.62
CA ASP A 45 -13.06 27.01 18.98
C ASP A 45 -13.82 25.92 18.24
N ASN A 46 -14.34 26.27 17.05
CA ASN A 46 -14.75 25.35 16.02
C ASN A 46 -13.49 24.74 15.42
N LYS A 47 -12.73 24.03 16.27
CA LYS A 47 -11.92 22.90 15.86
C LYS A 47 -12.90 21.88 15.29
N VAL A 48 -13.24 22.06 14.02
CA VAL A 48 -13.90 21.04 13.21
C VAL A 48 -12.89 19.91 13.13
N GLU A 49 -12.94 19.04 14.13
CA GLU A 49 -12.38 17.71 14.02
C GLU A 49 -13.14 17.06 12.88
N ALA A 50 -12.51 17.09 11.70
CA ALA A 50 -12.90 16.25 10.59
C ALA A 50 -12.72 14.81 11.08
N GLN A 51 -13.77 14.28 11.71
CA GLN A 51 -13.96 12.86 11.89
C GLN A 51 -14.01 12.28 10.49
N ALA A 52 -12.83 11.87 10.02
CA ALA A 52 -12.72 10.97 8.89
C ALA A 52 -13.49 9.73 9.30
N ASN A 53 -14.73 9.62 8.83
CA ASN A 53 -15.50 8.40 8.87
C ASN A 53 -14.71 7.37 8.07
N THR A 54 -13.82 6.65 8.75
CA THR A 54 -13.04 5.55 8.19
C THR A 54 -13.97 4.37 8.03
N THR A 55 -14.88 4.47 7.06
CA THR A 55 -15.77 3.39 6.64
C THR A 55 -14.92 2.16 6.37
N THR A 56 -15.09 1.13 7.20
CA THR A 56 -14.45 -0.16 7.03
C THR A 56 -14.83 -0.70 5.66
N ILE A 57 -13.82 -1.00 4.84
CA ILE A 57 -14.02 -1.69 3.57
C ILE A 57 -14.18 -3.18 3.87
N THR A 58 -15.33 -3.74 3.52
CA THR A 58 -15.62 -5.16 3.71
C THR A 58 -15.03 -6.01 2.57
N MET A 59 -15.02 -7.33 2.76
CA MET A 59 -14.68 -8.27 1.68
C MET A 59 -15.64 -8.14 0.49
N GLN A 60 -16.92 -7.85 0.73
CA GLN A 60 -17.90 -7.51 -0.30
C GLN A 60 -17.46 -6.28 -1.11
N ASP A 61 -17.11 -5.18 -0.44
CA ASP A 61 -16.72 -3.92 -1.09
C ASP A 61 -15.52 -4.07 -2.03
N ILE A 62 -14.49 -4.81 -1.59
CA ILE A 62 -13.30 -5.05 -2.43
C ILE A 62 -13.56 -6.11 -3.51
N SER A 63 -14.43 -7.09 -3.25
CA SER A 63 -14.88 -8.07 -4.24
C SER A 63 -15.61 -7.39 -5.40
N ASP A 64 -16.63 -6.56 -5.11
CA ASP A 64 -17.42 -5.86 -6.12
C ASP A 64 -16.57 -4.88 -6.95
N PHE A 65 -15.63 -4.20 -6.28
CA PHE A 65 -14.65 -3.35 -6.94
C PHE A 65 -13.72 -4.13 -7.87
N LEU A 66 -13.17 -5.28 -7.44
CA LEU A 66 -12.23 -6.08 -8.22
C LEU A 66 -12.91 -6.91 -9.33
N THR A 67 -14.20 -7.23 -9.19
CA THR A 67 -14.97 -8.04 -10.17
C THR A 67 -14.97 -7.39 -11.56
N ASN A 68 -15.03 -6.06 -11.60
CA ASN A 68 -15.07 -5.25 -12.82
C ASN A 68 -13.68 -4.87 -13.37
N LYS A 69 -12.60 -5.42 -12.82
CA LYS A 69 -11.22 -5.17 -13.26
C LYS A 69 -10.80 -6.15 -14.36
N LYS A 70 -9.73 -5.79 -15.08
CA LYS A 70 -9.15 -6.64 -16.13
C LYS A 70 -8.46 -7.86 -15.52
N GLU A 71 -8.33 -8.92 -16.30
CA GLU A 71 -7.52 -10.08 -15.93
C GLU A 71 -6.02 -9.74 -15.98
N HIS A 72 -5.63 -8.99 -17.01
CA HIS A 72 -4.25 -8.64 -17.35
C HIS A 72 -3.92 -7.17 -17.08
N TYR A 73 -2.71 -6.94 -16.54
CA TYR A 73 -2.13 -5.63 -16.26
C TYR A 73 -0.60 -5.68 -16.45
N PRO A 74 0.03 -4.66 -17.08
CA PRO A 74 1.38 -4.82 -17.63
C PRO A 74 2.47 -5.17 -16.63
N LEU A 75 2.49 -4.58 -15.42
CA LEU A 75 3.57 -4.83 -14.45
C LEU A 75 3.38 -6.20 -13.78
N SER A 76 2.14 -6.62 -13.55
CA SER A 76 1.75 -7.94 -13.07
C SER A 76 2.12 -9.03 -14.08
N ASP A 77 1.72 -8.89 -15.35
CA ASP A 77 2.00 -9.87 -16.40
C ASP A 77 3.53 -10.02 -16.61
N GLU A 78 4.26 -8.90 -16.68
CA GLU A 78 5.74 -8.88 -16.76
C GLU A 78 6.43 -9.56 -15.55
N PHE A 79 5.78 -9.55 -14.38
CA PHE A 79 6.26 -10.27 -13.20
C PHE A 79 5.94 -11.77 -13.28
N ILE A 80 4.75 -12.14 -13.77
CA ILE A 80 4.33 -13.54 -13.96
C ILE A 80 5.26 -14.27 -14.93
N GLU A 81 5.57 -13.69 -16.10
CA GLU A 81 6.46 -14.30 -17.11
C GLU A 81 7.80 -14.78 -16.54
N ARG A 82 8.31 -14.08 -15.53
CA ARG A 82 9.63 -14.34 -14.93
C ARG A 82 9.56 -15.09 -13.60
N TYR A 83 8.53 -14.84 -12.79
CA TYR A 83 8.49 -15.21 -11.38
C TYR A 83 7.21 -15.94 -10.94
N GLN A 84 6.37 -16.41 -11.88
CA GLN A 84 5.22 -17.26 -11.56
C GLN A 84 5.63 -18.41 -10.61
N GLN A 85 4.81 -18.65 -9.59
CA GLN A 85 4.96 -19.81 -8.73
C GLN A 85 4.92 -21.12 -9.55
N THR A 86 5.79 -22.08 -9.24
CA THR A 86 5.92 -23.33 -10.03
C THR A 86 5.05 -24.48 -9.53
N SER A 87 4.60 -24.43 -8.28
CA SER A 87 3.75 -25.44 -7.63
C SER A 87 3.17 -24.89 -6.32
N GLY A 88 2.20 -25.60 -5.73
CA GLY A 88 1.53 -25.17 -4.50
C GLY A 88 0.41 -24.15 -4.73
N GLY A 89 -0.47 -24.01 -3.73
CA GLY A 89 -1.50 -22.96 -3.71
C GLY A 89 -2.36 -22.93 -4.97
N TYR A 90 -2.39 -21.78 -5.65
CA TYR A 90 -3.23 -21.57 -6.83
C TYR A 90 -2.81 -22.38 -8.05
N ILE A 91 -1.53 -22.76 -8.16
CA ILE A 91 -1.00 -23.58 -9.25
C ILE A 91 -1.51 -25.03 -9.13
N ASP A 92 -1.47 -25.61 -7.93
CA ASP A 92 -2.00 -26.95 -7.69
C ASP A 92 -3.53 -26.97 -7.87
N TYR A 93 -4.21 -25.90 -7.49
CA TYR A 93 -5.65 -25.76 -7.70
C TYR A 93 -6.02 -25.61 -9.18
N ALA A 94 -5.26 -24.83 -9.96
CA ALA A 94 -5.43 -24.69 -11.40
C ALA A 94 -5.25 -26.04 -12.12
N ASN A 95 -4.16 -26.75 -11.82
CA ASN A 95 -3.92 -28.10 -12.32
C ASN A 95 -5.06 -29.06 -11.96
N LYS A 96 -5.53 -29.06 -10.70
CA LYS A 96 -6.67 -29.88 -10.24
C LYS A 96 -7.99 -29.57 -10.99
N LYS A 97 -8.18 -28.32 -11.44
CA LYS A 97 -9.35 -27.86 -12.20
C LYS A 97 -9.19 -28.03 -13.72
N GLY A 98 -8.03 -28.48 -14.20
CA GLY A 98 -7.73 -28.54 -15.64
C GLY A 98 -7.58 -27.16 -16.29
N HIS A 99 -7.30 -26.12 -15.49
CA HIS A 99 -7.03 -24.77 -15.98
C HIS A 99 -5.58 -24.69 -16.49
N LEU A 100 -5.32 -23.77 -17.41
CA LEU A 100 -4.01 -23.62 -18.04
C LEU A 100 -3.01 -23.05 -17.02
N VAL A 101 -1.83 -23.66 -16.95
CA VAL A 101 -0.67 -23.15 -16.23
C VAL A 101 0.43 -22.88 -17.26
N ASP A 102 0.55 -21.62 -17.68
CA ASP A 102 1.50 -21.15 -18.68
C ASP A 102 1.82 -19.67 -18.45
N LYS A 103 3.01 -19.41 -17.90
CA LYS A 103 3.50 -18.05 -17.59
C LYS A 103 3.70 -17.16 -18.81
N GLU A 104 3.93 -17.72 -20.00
CA GLU A 104 4.10 -16.94 -21.25
C GLU A 104 2.75 -16.45 -21.79
N ARG A 105 1.66 -17.07 -21.32
CA ARG A 105 0.27 -16.67 -21.55
C ARG A 105 -0.36 -16.00 -20.33
N HIS A 106 0.44 -15.76 -19.28
CA HIS A 106 0.05 -15.22 -17.98
C HIS A 106 -1.06 -16.01 -17.27
N GLU A 107 -1.16 -17.32 -17.53
CA GLU A 107 -2.21 -18.19 -17.02
C GLU A 107 -1.70 -19.13 -15.91
N PRO A 108 -2.49 -19.39 -14.85
CA PRO A 108 -3.82 -18.84 -14.63
C PRO A 108 -3.71 -17.37 -14.18
N ASN A 109 -4.54 -16.52 -14.77
CA ASN A 109 -4.48 -15.08 -14.55
C ASN A 109 -4.80 -14.69 -13.09
N GLN A 110 -4.28 -13.54 -12.66
CA GLN A 110 -4.32 -13.17 -11.25
C GLN A 110 -5.73 -12.75 -10.76
N LYS A 111 -6.66 -12.45 -11.67
CA LYS A 111 -8.08 -12.29 -11.33
C LYS A 111 -8.71 -13.62 -10.94
N TRP A 112 -8.50 -14.67 -11.73
CA TRP A 112 -8.92 -16.04 -11.38
C TRP A 112 -8.26 -16.53 -10.08
N HIS A 113 -6.98 -16.21 -9.87
CA HIS A 113 -6.31 -16.47 -8.60
C HIS A 113 -7.04 -15.77 -7.42
N PHE A 114 -7.41 -14.50 -7.56
CA PHE A 114 -8.16 -13.78 -6.52
C PHE A 114 -9.51 -14.41 -6.22
N PHE A 115 -10.35 -14.63 -7.24
CA PHE A 115 -11.74 -15.07 -7.08
C PHE A 115 -11.84 -16.57 -6.85
N ASP A 116 -11.57 -17.36 -7.89
CA ASP A 116 -11.78 -18.81 -7.91
C ASP A 116 -10.82 -19.59 -7.00
N SER A 117 -9.55 -19.19 -6.95
CA SER A 117 -8.54 -19.93 -6.18
C SER A 117 -8.39 -19.48 -4.74
N TRP A 118 -8.72 -18.23 -4.40
CA TRP A 118 -8.56 -17.72 -3.05
C TRP A 118 -9.90 -17.37 -2.39
N LEU A 119 -10.65 -16.39 -2.91
CA LEU A 119 -11.85 -15.86 -2.26
C LEU A 119 -12.95 -16.92 -2.11
N TYR A 120 -13.34 -17.58 -3.21
CA TYR A 120 -14.43 -18.56 -3.18
C TYR A 120 -14.08 -19.78 -2.32
N GLN A 121 -12.85 -20.32 -2.44
CA GLN A 121 -12.42 -21.39 -1.54
C GLN A 121 -12.40 -20.97 -0.06
N SER A 122 -12.03 -19.71 0.24
CA SER A 122 -12.02 -19.17 1.60
C SER A 122 -13.42 -18.88 2.16
N LEU A 123 -14.43 -18.77 1.30
CA LEU A 123 -15.84 -18.64 1.68
C LEU A 123 -16.45 -20.04 1.89
N ASP A 124 -16.16 -20.97 0.98
CA ASP A 124 -16.60 -22.37 1.05
C ASP A 124 -16.06 -23.10 2.30
N ASP A 125 -14.82 -22.80 2.73
CA ASP A 125 -14.22 -23.35 3.96
C ASP A 125 -14.53 -22.53 5.23
N GLY A 126 -15.24 -21.41 5.10
CA GLY A 126 -15.63 -20.52 6.20
C GLY A 126 -14.48 -19.72 6.83
N SER A 127 -13.28 -19.71 6.25
CA SER A 127 -12.14 -18.92 6.77
C SER A 127 -12.23 -17.41 6.49
N ILE A 128 -13.15 -17.01 5.61
CA ILE A 128 -13.57 -15.64 5.28
C ILE A 128 -15.10 -15.54 5.30
N THR A 129 -15.60 -14.36 5.65
CA THR A 129 -16.99 -13.93 5.43
C THR A 129 -17.00 -12.61 4.65
N MET A 130 -18.08 -12.32 3.91
CA MET A 130 -18.15 -11.12 3.06
C MET A 130 -18.19 -9.78 3.84
N ASP A 131 -18.57 -9.81 5.11
CA ASP A 131 -18.55 -8.66 6.02
C ASP A 131 -17.17 -8.42 6.68
N ALA A 132 -16.22 -9.34 6.53
CA ALA A 132 -14.90 -9.22 7.14
C ALA A 132 -14.09 -8.02 6.61
N ASP A 133 -13.24 -7.43 7.46
CA ASP A 133 -12.35 -6.32 7.09
C ASP A 133 -11.34 -6.71 5.96
N ALA A 134 -11.44 -6.03 4.83
CA ALA A 134 -10.57 -6.21 3.67
C ALA A 134 -9.12 -5.76 3.93
N LYS A 135 -8.88 -4.76 4.81
CA LYS A 135 -7.51 -4.34 5.18
C LYS A 135 -6.78 -5.47 5.89
N ARG A 136 -7.47 -6.20 6.76
CA ARG A 136 -6.95 -7.42 7.40
C ARG A 136 -6.83 -8.60 6.44
N ARG A 137 -7.85 -8.92 5.64
CA ARG A 137 -7.85 -10.14 4.81
C ARG A 137 -7.05 -10.01 3.51
N VAL A 138 -7.35 -9.01 2.69
CA VAL A 138 -6.70 -8.80 1.38
C VAL A 138 -5.34 -8.16 1.58
N TYR A 139 -5.29 -6.95 2.16
CA TYR A 139 -4.04 -6.20 2.22
C TYR A 139 -3.01 -6.84 3.16
N THR A 140 -3.36 -7.13 4.41
CA THR A 140 -2.41 -7.68 5.39
C THR A 140 -2.25 -9.20 5.27
N GLY A 141 -3.34 -9.92 5.03
CA GLY A 141 -3.39 -11.38 5.05
C GLY A 141 -2.83 -12.07 3.80
N LEU A 142 -2.94 -11.45 2.62
CA LEU A 142 -2.31 -12.01 1.42
C LEU A 142 -0.79 -11.85 1.47
N LEU A 143 -0.10 -12.93 1.12
CA LEU A 143 1.35 -12.99 1.07
C LEU A 143 1.90 -13.20 -0.35
N CYS A 144 1.10 -13.71 -1.29
CA CYS A 144 1.58 -14.00 -2.65
C CYS A 144 1.93 -12.70 -3.40
N PRO A 145 3.19 -12.48 -3.83
CA PRO A 145 3.60 -11.25 -4.52
C PRO A 145 2.87 -11.06 -5.85
N GLU A 146 2.58 -12.16 -6.54
CA GLU A 146 1.90 -12.20 -7.85
C GLU A 146 0.50 -11.59 -7.73
N LEU A 147 -0.27 -12.05 -6.74
CA LEU A 147 -1.61 -11.56 -6.45
C LEU A 147 -1.62 -10.13 -5.90
N LEU A 148 -0.67 -9.79 -5.01
CA LEU A 148 -0.54 -8.44 -4.47
C LEU A 148 -0.26 -7.41 -5.56
N LEU A 149 0.64 -7.72 -6.50
CA LEU A 149 0.98 -6.83 -7.60
C LEU A 149 -0.21 -6.58 -8.53
N TRP A 150 -0.97 -7.64 -8.88
CA TRP A 150 -2.22 -7.51 -9.63
C TRP A 150 -3.24 -6.64 -8.89
N ILE A 151 -3.45 -6.84 -7.58
CA ILE A 151 -4.36 -6.02 -6.77
C ILE A 151 -3.96 -4.53 -6.83
N TYR A 152 -2.66 -4.21 -6.81
CA TYR A 152 -2.19 -2.83 -6.84
C TYR A 152 -2.52 -2.14 -8.20
N GLU A 153 -2.25 -2.82 -9.33
CA GLU A 153 -2.63 -2.29 -10.66
C GLU A 153 -4.14 -2.25 -10.87
N ALA A 154 -4.86 -3.31 -10.52
CA ALA A 154 -6.32 -3.41 -10.62
C ALA A 154 -7.02 -2.32 -9.78
N SER A 155 -6.41 -1.93 -8.67
CA SER A 155 -6.90 -0.83 -7.81
C SER A 155 -6.57 0.57 -8.33
N GLY A 156 -5.81 0.71 -9.42
CA GLY A 156 -5.43 2.01 -9.98
C GLY A 156 -4.48 2.81 -9.07
N VAL A 157 -3.61 2.12 -8.33
CA VAL A 157 -2.52 2.74 -7.57
C VAL A 157 -1.55 3.41 -8.56
N ASP A 158 -0.88 4.48 -8.12
CA ASP A 158 0.15 5.18 -8.91
C ASP A 158 1.18 4.17 -9.47
N PRO A 159 1.36 4.09 -10.82
CA PRO A 159 2.31 3.18 -11.45
C PRO A 159 3.74 3.27 -10.92
N ILE A 160 4.17 4.43 -10.40
CA ILE A 160 5.49 4.59 -9.77
C ILE A 160 5.60 3.73 -8.50
N LYS A 161 4.55 3.73 -7.66
CA LYS A 161 4.50 2.91 -6.43
C LYS A 161 4.36 1.43 -6.75
N VAL A 162 3.54 1.08 -7.75
CA VAL A 162 3.40 -0.30 -8.23
C VAL A 162 4.75 -0.82 -8.75
N LYS A 163 5.46 -0.03 -9.56
CA LYS A 163 6.80 -0.39 -10.08
C LYS A 163 7.80 -0.59 -8.95
N ALA A 164 7.80 0.26 -7.93
CA ALA A 164 8.65 0.07 -6.74
C ALA A 164 8.30 -1.22 -5.97
N ALA A 165 7.00 -1.55 -5.83
CA ALA A 165 6.57 -2.81 -5.22
C ALA A 165 7.00 -4.04 -6.05
N LYS A 166 6.94 -3.95 -7.38
CA LYS A 166 7.46 -4.97 -8.30
C LYS A 166 8.96 -5.16 -8.14
N GLU A 167 9.75 -4.09 -8.19
CA GLU A 167 11.21 -4.16 -8.01
C GLU A 167 11.60 -4.81 -6.66
N VAL A 168 10.84 -4.51 -5.58
CA VAL A 168 10.98 -5.18 -4.27
C VAL A 168 10.62 -6.66 -4.34
N ALA A 169 9.56 -7.04 -5.06
CA ALA A 169 9.15 -8.42 -5.24
C ALA A 169 10.16 -9.25 -6.06
N GLU A 170 10.69 -8.66 -7.13
CA GLU A 170 11.69 -9.27 -8.02
C GLU A 170 13.00 -9.52 -7.27
N LYS A 171 13.50 -8.51 -6.56
CA LYS A 171 14.64 -8.64 -5.66
C LYS A 171 14.43 -9.75 -4.62
N GLY A 172 13.26 -9.75 -3.97
CA GLY A 172 12.90 -10.76 -2.97
C GLY A 172 12.89 -12.19 -3.53
N LYS A 173 12.34 -12.40 -4.73
CA LYS A 173 12.33 -13.70 -5.43
C LYS A 173 13.76 -14.15 -5.79
N VAL A 174 14.60 -13.24 -6.32
CA VAL A 174 16.01 -13.52 -6.67
C VAL A 174 16.85 -13.87 -5.43
N GLU A 175 16.64 -13.18 -4.31
CA GLU A 175 17.35 -13.41 -3.04
C GLU A 175 16.83 -14.63 -2.25
N GLY A 176 15.76 -15.30 -2.72
CA GLY A 176 15.12 -16.39 -1.97
C GLY A 176 14.48 -15.93 -0.65
N THR A 177 14.10 -14.65 -0.56
CA THR A 177 13.50 -14.05 0.64
C THR A 177 12.16 -14.71 0.97
N ASN A 178 11.88 -14.93 2.27
CA ASN A 178 10.60 -15.49 2.69
C ASN A 178 9.42 -14.65 2.17
N VAL A 179 8.42 -15.32 1.60
CA VAL A 179 7.26 -14.69 0.94
C VAL A 179 6.52 -13.67 1.82
N SER A 180 6.44 -13.89 3.13
CA SER A 180 5.82 -12.95 4.08
C SER A 180 6.61 -11.64 4.22
N THR A 181 7.94 -11.71 4.17
CA THR A 181 8.84 -10.55 4.16
C THR A 181 8.75 -9.81 2.84
N ILE A 182 8.66 -10.51 1.70
CA ILE A 182 8.42 -9.89 0.39
C ILE A 182 7.13 -9.08 0.42
N ALA A 183 6.01 -9.70 0.80
CA ALA A 183 4.71 -9.05 0.91
C ALA A 183 4.72 -7.84 1.86
N LYS A 184 5.39 -7.95 3.03
CA LYS A 184 5.59 -6.84 3.95
C LYS A 184 6.32 -5.66 3.30
N ASN A 185 7.38 -5.94 2.53
CA ASN A 185 8.17 -4.90 1.88
C ASN A 185 7.42 -4.26 0.71
N MET A 186 6.66 -5.03 -0.07
CA MET A 186 5.78 -4.50 -1.13
C MET A 186 4.74 -3.52 -0.57
N ARG A 187 4.14 -3.85 0.59
CA ARG A 187 3.20 -2.98 1.31
C ARG A 187 3.81 -1.67 1.83
N ALA A 188 5.13 -1.59 1.96
CA ALA A 188 5.80 -0.33 2.28
C ALA A 188 5.86 0.63 1.08
N CYS A 189 5.80 0.11 -0.15
CA CYS A 189 5.70 0.89 -1.39
C CYS A 189 4.26 1.31 -1.70
N VAL A 190 3.30 0.42 -1.43
CA VAL A 190 1.86 0.63 -1.65
C VAL A 190 1.11 0.49 -0.31
N PRO A 191 0.96 1.56 0.48
CA PRO A 191 0.10 1.56 1.65
C PRO A 191 -1.37 1.30 1.31
N TRP A 192 -2.12 0.78 2.28
CA TRP A 192 -3.55 0.45 2.13
C TRP A 192 -4.39 1.63 1.62
N GLU A 193 -4.04 2.83 2.03
CA GLU A 193 -4.77 4.06 1.76
C GLU A 193 -4.77 4.40 0.25
N ASP A 194 -3.75 3.97 -0.52
CA ASP A 194 -3.73 4.09 -1.98
C ASP A 194 -4.81 3.20 -2.64
N ILE A 195 -5.05 2.01 -2.08
CA ILE A 195 -6.08 1.06 -2.55
C ILE A 195 -7.47 1.54 -2.12
N GLN A 196 -7.63 1.83 -0.82
CA GLN A 196 -8.90 2.25 -0.21
C GLN A 196 -9.50 3.47 -0.90
N THR A 197 -8.66 4.46 -1.22
CA THR A 197 -9.10 5.71 -1.88
C THR A 197 -9.87 5.43 -3.17
N ASN A 198 -9.44 4.46 -3.98
CA ASN A 198 -10.08 4.15 -5.26
C ASN A 198 -11.30 3.23 -5.11
N ILE A 199 -11.34 2.35 -4.10
CA ILE A 199 -12.54 1.61 -3.73
C ILE A 199 -13.67 2.56 -3.31
N VAL A 200 -13.38 3.50 -2.40
CA VAL A 200 -14.36 4.49 -1.91
C VAL A 200 -14.90 5.36 -3.04
N LYS A 201 -14.02 5.88 -3.92
CA LYS A 201 -14.44 6.61 -5.12
C LYS A 201 -15.38 5.79 -6.00
N SER A 202 -15.06 4.53 -6.26
CA SER A 202 -15.90 3.64 -7.07
C SER A 202 -17.29 3.42 -6.46
N LYS A 203 -17.40 3.30 -5.13
CA LYS A 203 -18.69 3.21 -4.44
C LYS A 203 -19.51 4.50 -4.62
N SER A 204 -18.88 5.67 -4.48
CA SER A 204 -19.57 6.97 -4.62
C SER A 204 -20.05 7.32 -6.04
N VAL A 205 -19.54 6.64 -7.08
CA VAL A 205 -20.00 6.80 -8.47
C VAL A 205 -21.18 5.87 -8.80
N ASN A 206 -21.34 4.78 -8.05
CA ASN A 206 -22.33 3.74 -8.28
C ASN A 206 -23.49 3.75 -7.26
N SER A 207 -23.57 4.79 -6.40
CA SER A 207 -24.61 4.99 -5.38
C SER A 207 -25.52 6.16 -5.76
#